data_AF-A0A7J3YSZ6-F1
#
_entry.id   AF-A0A7J3YSZ6-F1
#
_cell.length_a   1.000
_cell.length_b   1.000
_cell.length_c   1.000
_cell.angle_alpha   90.00
_cell.angle_beta   90.00
_cell.angle_gamma   90.00
#
_symmetry.space_group_name_H-M   'P 1'
#
loop_
_entity.id
_entity.type
_entity.pdbx_description
1 polymer ?
#
loop_
_entity_poly.entity_id
_entity_poly.type
_entity_poly.pdbx_seq_one_letter_code
_entity_poly.pdbx_strand_id
1 'polypeptide(L)' 'LKNVQEVCRIYTATANPVQVLVAETNQGKGVIGVVDGFTVVGVENADNKKHRHEFLRKIGYKR' A
#
# COMPACT_ATOMS: atom_id res chain seq x y z
N LEU A 1 15.30 -2.48 2.64
CA LEU A 1 14.95 -2.48 1.20
C LEU A 1 15.30 -1.16 0.52
N LYS A 2 14.68 -0.02 0.87
CA LYS A 2 14.96 1.27 0.19
C LYS A 2 16.41 1.78 0.27
N ASN A 3 17.20 1.30 1.22
CA ASN A 3 18.60 1.69 1.39
C ASN A 3 19.58 0.86 0.54
N VAL A 4 19.09 -0.15 -0.20
CA VAL A 4 19.93 -0.99 -1.07
C VAL A 4 20.18 -0.24 -2.37
N GLN A 5 21.44 -0.17 -2.81
CA GLN A 5 21.85 0.66 -3.94
C GLN A 5 21.20 0.25 -5.26
N GLU A 6 20.96 -1.04 -5.46
CA GLU A 6 20.40 -1.62 -6.68
C GLU A 6 18.86 -1.58 -6.72
N VAL A 7 18.20 -1.22 -5.62
CA VAL A 7 16.72 -1.19 -5.58
C VAL A 7 16.20 0.11 -6.19
N CYS A 8 15.74 0.03 -7.45
CA CYS A 8 15.21 1.19 -8.15
C CYS A 8 13.90 1.73 -7.56
N ARG A 9 12.95 0.86 -7.19
CA ARG A 9 11.68 1.24 -6.54
C ARG A 9 10.97 0.06 -5.88
N ILE A 10 10.04 0.36 -5.00
CA ILE A 10 9.08 -0.59 -4.41
C ILE A 10 7.68 -0.19 -4.92
N TYR A 11 6.97 -1.12 -5.56
CA TYR A 11 5.62 -0.84 -6.10
C TYR A 11 4.52 -0.93 -5.04
N THR A 12 4.55 -1.97 -4.20
CA THR A 12 3.66 -2.11 -3.04
C THR A 12 4.32 -2.99 -1.97
N ALA A 13 3.87 -2.85 -0.74
CA ALA A 13 4.19 -3.70 0.40
C ALA A 13 2.98 -3.72 1.34
N THR A 14 2.08 -4.69 1.14
CA THR A 14 0.79 -4.78 1.81
C THR A 14 0.45 -6.23 2.18
N ALA A 15 -0.53 -6.41 3.06
CA ALA A 15 -1.15 -7.71 3.34
C ALA A 15 -2.55 -7.85 2.71
N ASN A 16 -3.01 -6.84 1.96
CA ASN A 16 -4.26 -6.88 1.22
C ASN A 16 -4.16 -7.82 0.01
N PRO A 17 -5.29 -8.21 -0.63
CA PRO A 17 -5.26 -8.76 -1.98
C PRO A 17 -4.57 -7.79 -2.95
N VAL A 18 -3.64 -8.31 -3.77
CA VAL A 18 -2.85 -7.50 -4.71
C VAL A 18 -2.94 -8.04 -6.12
N GLN A 19 -3.04 -7.12 -7.08
CA GLN A 19 -2.85 -7.41 -8.51
C GLN A 19 -1.74 -6.52 -9.09
N VAL A 20 -0.99 -7.03 -10.05
CA VAL A 20 0.05 -6.29 -10.77
C VAL A 20 -0.43 -6.01 -12.19
N LEU A 21 -0.40 -4.74 -12.58
CA LEU A 21 -0.70 -4.31 -13.95
C LEU A 21 0.56 -4.40 -14.79
N VAL A 22 0.51 -5.22 -15.84
CA VAL A 22 1.63 -5.47 -16.74
C VAL A 22 1.27 -4.99 -18.13
N ALA A 23 2.08 -4.10 -18.68
CA ALA A 23 2.03 -3.75 -20.10
C ALA A 23 3.00 -4.66 -20.87
N GLU A 24 2.55 -5.17 -22.01
CA GLU A 24 3.35 -5.98 -22.92
C GLU A 24 3.59 -5.21 -24.22
N THR A 25 4.82 -5.29 -24.71
CA THR A 25 5.29 -4.70 -25.96
C THR A 25 6.00 -5.77 -26.78
N ASN A 26 6.37 -5.47 -28.02
CA ASN A 26 7.15 -6.39 -28.86
C ASN A 26 8.51 -6.79 -28.25
N GLN A 27 9.07 -5.97 -27.34
CA GLN A 27 10.34 -6.27 -26.67
C GLN A 27 10.17 -7.08 -25.38
N GLY A 28 9.03 -6.94 -24.69
CA GLY A 28 8.80 -7.59 -23.40
C GLY A 28 7.76 -6.89 -22.52
N LYS A 29 7.83 -7.19 -21.22
CA LYS A 29 6.83 -6.79 -20.21
C LYS A 29 7.37 -5.75 -19.23
N GLY A 30 6.53 -4.80 -18.86
CA GLY A 30 6.82 -3.79 -17.84
C GLY A 30 5.69 -3.66 -16.83
N VAL A 31 6.04 -3.49 -15.56
CA VAL A 31 5.06 -3.21 -14.50
C VAL A 31 4.70 -1.73 -14.53
N ILE A 32 3.43 -1.45 -14.84
CA ILE A 32 2.88 -0.09 -14.97
C ILE A 32 2.09 0.36 -13.73
N GLY A 33 1.71 -0.57 -12.86
CA GLY A 33 0.96 -0.24 -11.65
C GLY A 33 0.61 -1.48 -10.82
N VAL A 34 -0.02 -1.23 -9.68
CA VAL A 34 -0.52 -2.25 -8.75
C VAL A 34 -1.90 -1.84 -8.26
N VAL A 35 -2.78 -2.83 -8.10
CA VAL A 35 -4.05 -2.68 -7.39
C VAL A 35 -3.85 -3.27 -6.00
N ASP A 36 -3.86 -2.41 -4.98
CA ASP A 36 -3.67 -2.78 -3.58
C ASP A 36 -5.00 -2.65 -2.84
N GLY A 37 -5.65 -3.79 -2.60
CA GLY A 37 -6.94 -3.84 -1.93
C GLY A 37 -8.08 -3.25 -2.78
N PHE A 38 -8.89 -2.41 -2.16
CA PHE A 38 -10.19 -1.99 -2.68
C PHE A 38 -10.28 -0.46 -2.78
N THR A 39 -11.28 0.03 -3.50
CA THR A 39 -11.57 1.45 -3.60
C THR A 39 -12.02 2.03 -2.25
N VAL A 40 -11.74 3.32 -2.03
CA VAL A 40 -12.21 4.01 -0.82
C VAL A 40 -13.75 4.10 -0.81
N VAL A 41 -14.35 3.87 0.34
CA VAL A 41 -15.82 3.90 0.51
C VAL A 41 -16.36 5.22 1.07
N GLY A 42 -15.47 6.12 1.51
CA GLY A 42 -15.85 7.41 2.09
C GLY A 42 -14.68 8.11 2.81
N VAL A 43 -14.97 9.25 3.44
CA VAL A 43 -14.02 10.03 4.24
C VAL A 43 -14.23 9.75 5.73
N GLU A 44 -13.15 9.61 6.50
CA GLU A 44 -13.22 9.34 7.93
C GLU A 44 -13.87 10.49 8.73
N ASN A 45 -14.77 10.15 9.67
CA ASN A 45 -15.36 11.10 10.62
C ASN A 45 -14.53 11.20 11.92
N ALA A 46 -15.00 12.00 12.89
CA ALA A 46 -14.31 12.21 14.17
C ALA A 46 -14.15 10.92 14.99
N ASP A 47 -15.16 10.04 14.99
CA ASP A 47 -15.12 8.78 15.73
C ASP A 47 -14.18 7.76 15.07
N ASN A 48 -14.15 7.70 13.74
CA ASN A 48 -13.19 6.86 13.00
C ASN A 48 -11.75 7.29 13.31
N LYS A 49 -11.51 8.61 13.35
CA LYS A 49 -10.21 9.18 13.74
C LYS A 49 -9.84 8.77 15.16
N LYS A 50 -10.75 8.92 16.12
CA LYS A 50 -10.52 8.51 17.51
C LYS A 50 -10.15 7.02 17.58
N HIS A 51 -10.93 6.18 16.91
CA HIS A 51 -10.71 4.73 16.88
C HIS A 51 -9.33 4.34 16.34
N ARG A 52 -8.89 4.88 15.19
CA ARG A 52 -7.57 4.53 14.64
C ARG A 52 -6.42 4.99 15.52
N HIS A 53 -6.54 6.13 16.21
CA HIS A 53 -5.49 6.59 17.14
C HIS A 53 -5.42 5.71 18.39
N GLU A 54 -6.56 5.29 18.93
CA GLU A 54 -6.62 4.36 20.07
C GLU A 54 -6.05 3.00 19.69
N PHE A 55 -6.40 2.48 18.51
CA PHE A 55 -5.86 1.22 17.99
C PHE A 55 -4.32 1.22 17.94
N LEU A 56 -3.72 2.30 17.42
CA LEU A 56 -2.25 2.42 17.37
C LEU A 56 -1.59 2.40 18.76
N ARG A 57 -2.25 2.94 19.79
CA ARG A 57 -1.76 2.86 21.18
C ARG A 57 -1.96 1.46 21.76
N LYS A 58 -3.10 0.83 21.47
CA LYS A 58 -3.42 -0.54 21.91
C LYS A 58 -2.42 -1.58 21.38
N ILE A 59 -1.98 -1.45 20.13
CA ILE A 59 -0.96 -2.33 19.54
C ILE A 59 0.48 -1.91 19.89
N GLY A 60 0.67 -0.90 20.75
CA GLY A 60 1.97 -0.46 21.24
C GLY A 60 2.80 0.37 20.25
N TYR A 61 2.22 0.78 19.12
CA TYR A 61 2.94 1.52 18.08
C TYR A 61 3.09 3.02 18.39
N LYS A 62 2.17 3.58 19.16
CA LYS A 62 2.21 4.97 19.63
C LYS A 62 2.02 5.02 21.15
N ARG A 63 2.72 5.95 21.80
CA ARG A 63 2.52 6.27 23.22
C ARG A 63 1.54 7.42 23.34
#